data_AF-A0A9X5U9K7-F1
#
_entry.id   AF-A0A9X5U9K7-F1
#
_cell.length_a   1.000
_cell.length_b   1.000
_cell.length_c   1.000
_cell.angle_alpha   90.00
_cell.angle_beta   90.00
_cell.angle_gamma   90.00
#
_symmetry.space_group_name_H-M   'P 1'
#
loop_
_entity.id
_entity.type
_entity.pdbx_description
1 polymer ?
#
loop_
_entity_poly.entity_id
_entity_poly.type
_entity_poly.pdbx_seq_one_letter_code
_entity_poly.pdbx_strand_id
1 'polypeptide(L)' 'MSKLQWATWHQRLGELSMQLLGPSAEIVGDGYALDGFQRAFLNSRAETIYGGANEIQRTILAERVLALPKEPA' A
#
# COMPACT_ATOMS: atom_id res chain seq x y z
N MET A 1 -13.17 3.73 4.21
CA MET A 1 -13.25 2.49 3.40
C MET A 1 -12.40 2.57 2.14
N SER A 2 -12.60 3.57 1.28
CA SER A 2 -11.88 3.74 0.01
C SER A 2 -10.35 3.69 0.13
N LYS A 3 -9.76 4.32 1.16
CA LYS A 3 -8.30 4.32 1.38
C LYS A 3 -7.71 2.94 1.64
N LEU A 4 -8.34 2.13 2.51
CA LEU A 4 -7.87 0.76 2.80
C LEU A 4 -7.92 -0.10 1.54
N GLN A 5 -9.02 0.00 0.80
CA GLN A 5 -9.20 -0.72 -0.45
C GLN A 5 -8.17 -0.29 -1.51
N TRP A 6 -7.96 1.02 -1.66
CA TRP A 6 -6.97 1.57 -2.58
C TRP A 6 -5.56 1.09 -2.24
N ALA A 7 -5.11 1.29 -1.00
CA ALA A 7 -3.75 0.94 -0.61
C ALA A 7 -3.48 -0.58 -0.75
N THR A 8 -4.45 -1.43 -0.38
CA THR A 8 -4.31 -2.89 -0.57
C THR A 8 -4.35 -3.29 -2.04
N TRP A 9 -5.22 -2.70 -2.85
CA TRP A 9 -5.29 -2.97 -4.29
C TRP A 9 -3.99 -2.53 -4.99
N HIS A 10 -3.48 -1.34 -4.68
CA HIS A 10 -2.30 -0.79 -5.31
C HIS A 10 -1.04 -1.60 -4.97
N GLN A 11 -0.93 -2.11 -3.74
CA GLN A 11 0.14 -3.06 -3.37
C GLN A 11 0.09 -4.33 -4.20
N ARG A 12 -1.09 -4.94 -4.34
CA ARG A 12 -1.26 -6.16 -5.14
C ARG A 12 -0.94 -5.92 -6.62
N LEU A 13 -1.33 -4.76 -7.15
CA LEU A 13 -1.01 -4.38 -8.52
C LEU A 13 0.50 -4.19 -8.71
N GLY A 14 1.17 -3.53 -7.77
CA GLY A 14 2.62 -3.37 -7.78
C GLY A 14 3.33 -4.73 -7.74
N GLU A 15 2.94 -5.61 -6.82
CA GLU A 15 3.49 -6.98 -6.70
C GLU A 15 3.30 -7.78 -7.99
N LEU A 16 2.11 -7.73 -8.59
CA LEU A 16 1.83 -8.40 -9.85
C LEU A 16 2.68 -7.85 -11.00
N SER A 17 2.89 -6.53 -11.03
CA SER A 17 3.72 -5.89 -12.05
C SER A 17 5.17 -6.35 -11.95
N MET A 18 5.71 -6.43 -10.73
CA MET A 18 7.06 -6.95 -10.48
C MET A 18 7.17 -8.44 -10.88
N GLN A 19 6.16 -9.26 -10.59
CA GLN A 19 6.14 -10.68 -10.98
C GLN A 19 6.09 -10.87 -12.49
N LEU A 20 5.31 -10.06 -13.21
CA LEU A 20 5.15 -10.15 -14.65
C LEU A 20 6.43 -9.76 -15.40
N LEU A 21 7.12 -8.72 -14.92
CA LEU A 21 8.38 -8.24 -15.47
C LEU A 21 9.57 -9.14 -15.05
N GLY A 22 9.46 -9.82 -13.91
CA GLY A 22 10.49 -10.72 -13.42
C GLY A 22 11.81 -9.99 -13.13
N PRO A 23 12.98 -10.58 -13.45
CA PRO A 23 14.28 -9.98 -13.12
C PRO A 23 14.52 -8.58 -13.70
N SER A 24 13.90 -8.23 -14.82
CA SER A 24 14.07 -6.88 -15.39
C SER A 24 13.47 -5.80 -14.49
N ALA A 25 12.48 -6.16 -13.66
CA ALA A 25 11.86 -5.25 -12.71
C ALA A 25 12.83 -4.76 -11.62
N GLU A 26 13.95 -5.47 -11.40
CA GLU A 26 14.96 -5.12 -10.40
C GLU A 26 16.07 -4.22 -10.98
N ILE A 27 16.08 -4.02 -12.30
CA ILE A 27 17.08 -3.18 -12.97
C ILE A 27 16.59 -1.74 -13.02
N VAL A 28 17.31 -0.85 -12.34
CA VAL A 28 17.04 0.59 -12.37
C VAL A 28 17.86 1.28 -13.48
N GLY A 29 17.38 2.41 -13.96
CA GLY A 29 18.13 3.25 -14.90
C GLY A 29 19.26 4.04 -14.24
N ASP A 30 20.00 4.80 -15.06
CA ASP A 30 21.11 5.64 -14.60
C ASP A 30 20.71 6.56 -13.43
N GLY A 31 21.58 6.66 -12.44
CA GLY A 31 21.33 7.46 -11.24
C GLY A 31 20.15 6.96 -10.39
N TYR A 32 19.85 5.66 -10.40
CA TYR A 32 18.70 5.05 -9.71
C TYR A 32 17.34 5.53 -10.24
N ALA A 33 17.27 5.86 -11.52
CA ALA A 33 16.01 6.23 -12.15
C ALA A 33 15.05 5.03 -12.15
N LEU A 34 13.94 5.16 -11.43
CA LEU A 34 12.87 4.16 -11.40
C LEU A 34 11.91 4.35 -12.57
N ASP A 35 11.50 3.25 -13.19
CA ASP A 35 10.38 3.25 -14.12
C ASP A 35 9.03 3.39 -13.37
N GLY A 36 7.93 3.45 -14.15
CA GLY A 36 6.59 3.61 -13.60
C GLY A 36 6.15 2.47 -12.69
N PHE A 37 6.48 1.22 -13.01
CA PHE A 37 6.08 0.04 -12.25
C PHE A 37 6.89 -0.09 -10.96
N GLN A 38 8.21 0.12 -11.03
CA GLN A 38 9.09 0.17 -9.87
C GLN A 38 8.66 1.27 -8.90
N ARG A 39 8.37 2.47 -9.42
CA ARG A 39 7.90 3.59 -8.59
C ARG A 39 6.53 3.32 -7.98
N ALA A 40 5.60 2.76 -8.75
CA ALA A 40 4.28 2.38 -8.23
C ALA A 40 4.38 1.32 -7.13
N PHE A 41 5.19 0.28 -7.34
CA PHE A 41 5.45 -0.77 -6.35
C PHE A 41 5.98 -0.18 -5.03
N LEU A 42 7.01 0.66 -5.08
CA LEU A 42 7.58 1.28 -3.87
C LEU A 42 6.60 2.26 -3.21
N ASN A 43 5.92 3.10 -3.98
CA ASN A 43 4.95 4.07 -3.44
C ASN A 43 3.77 3.37 -2.75
N SER A 44 3.29 2.25 -3.29
CA SER A 44 2.19 1.48 -2.71
C SER A 44 2.48 0.98 -1.28
N ARG A 45 3.77 0.81 -0.91
CA ARG A 45 4.18 0.45 0.45
C ARG A 45 4.04 1.62 1.42
N ALA A 46 4.35 2.83 0.96
CA ALA A 46 4.21 4.02 1.78
C ALA A 46 2.73 4.34 2.07
N GLU A 47 1.83 4.10 1.11
CA GLU A 47 0.38 4.36 1.24
C GLU A 47 -0.30 3.65 2.40
N THR A 48 0.23 2.50 2.83
CA THR A 48 -0.32 1.77 3.99
C THR A 48 0.03 2.41 5.33
N ILE A 49 0.96 3.37 5.33
CA ILE A 49 1.51 4.02 6.53
C ILE A 49 1.06 5.48 6.61
N TYR A 50 1.30 6.27 5.56
CA TYR A 50 0.96 7.70 5.58
C TYR A 50 -0.54 7.95 5.41
N GLY A 51 -1.00 9.13 5.85
CA GLY A 51 -2.43 9.48 5.82
C GLY A 51 -3.26 8.67 6.83
N GLY A 52 -2.61 8.15 7.87
CA GLY A 52 -3.17 7.21 8.84
C GLY A 52 -2.93 5.77 8.40
N ALA A 53 -2.15 5.05 9.19
CA ALA A 53 -1.83 3.65 8.94
C ALA A 53 -3.11 2.81 8.78
N ASN A 54 -3.02 1.72 8.01
CA ASN A 54 -4.17 0.87 7.75
C ASN A 54 -4.78 0.30 9.03
N GLU A 55 -3.98 0.01 10.03
CA GLU A 55 -4.39 -0.44 11.36
C GLU A 55 -5.27 0.60 12.04
N ILE A 56 -4.82 1.86 12.07
CA ILE A 56 -5.60 2.98 12.62
C ILE A 56 -6.94 3.15 11.88
N GLN A 57 -6.94 3.01 10.55
CA GLN A 57 -8.16 3.09 9.76
C GLN A 57 -9.13 1.93 10.06
N ARG A 58 -8.62 0.73 10.38
CA ARG A 58 -9.45 -0.41 10.82
C ARG A 58 -10.02 -0.19 12.20
N THR A 59 -9.24 0.35 13.15
CA THR A 59 -9.74 0.71 14.49
C THR A 59 -10.84 1.77 14.39
N ILE A 60 -10.67 2.81 13.57
CA ILE A 60 -11.71 3.82 13.32
C ILE A 60 -12.99 3.18 12.75
N LEU A 61 -12.85 2.22 11.84
CA LEU A 61 -14.00 1.50 11.29
C LEU A 61 -14.71 0.66 12.35
N ALA A 62 -13.95 -0.09 13.16
CA ALA A 62 -14.46 -0.92 14.24
C ALA A 62 -15.27 -0.08 15.24
N GLU A 63 -14.72 1.04 15.70
CA GLU A 63 -15.36 1.89 16.71
C GLU A 63 -16.53 2.69 16.13
N ARG A 64 -16.35 3.32 14.96
CA ARG A 64 -17.33 4.30 14.44
C ARG A 64 -18.39 3.72 13.52
N VAL A 65 -18.11 2.62 12.83
CA VAL A 65 -19.07 1.98 11.91
C VAL A 65 -19.67 0.73 12.54
N LEU A 66 -18.85 -0.09 13.18
CA LEU A 66 -19.30 -1.35 13.79
C LEU A 66 -19.68 -1.21 15.27
N ALA A 67 -19.50 -0.03 15.87
CA ALA A 67 -19.80 0.25 17.28
C ALA A 67 -19.13 -0.72 18.26
N LEU A 68 -17.96 -1.26 17.89
CA LEU A 68 -17.19 -2.13 18.76
C LEU A 68 -16.57 -1.33 19.92
N PRO A 69 -16.33 -1.96 21.08
CA PRO A 69 -15.62 -1.32 22.18
C PRO A 69 -14.24 -0.83 21.73
N LYS A 70 -13.82 0.30 22.32
CA LYS A 70 -12.52 0.90 22.05
C LYS A 70 -11.39 -0.10 22.37
N GLU A 71 -10.38 -0.18 21.52
CA GLU A 71 -9.20 -1.00 21.82
C GLU A 71 -8.56 -0.57 23.15
N PRO A 72 -8.14 -1.52 24.01
CA PRO A 72 -7.45 -1.20 25.24
C PRO A 72 -6.10 -0.52 24.94
N ALA A 73 -5.76 0.47 25.76
CA ALA A 73 -4.55 1.28 25.63
C ALA A 73 -3.28 0.54 26.06
#